data_AF-A0A8H7RUB9-F1
#
_entry.id   AF-A0A8H7RUB9-F1
#
_cell.length_a   1.000
_cell.length_b   1.000
_cell.length_c   1.000
_cell.angle_alpha   90.00
_cell.angle_beta   90.00
_cell.angle_gamma   90.00
#
_symmetry.space_group_name_H-M   'P 1'
#
loop_
_entity.id
_entity.type
_entity.pdbx_description
1 polymer ?
#
loop_
_entity_poly.entity_id
_entity_poly.type
_entity_poly.pdbx_seq_one_letter_code
_entity_poly.pdbx_strand_id
1 'polypeptide(L)'
;MESHMVPSSHLKPEVAIHIDVMESYIRQKFLQHQSVTSIAKVVAKEFPRTVPSSFKSILTKTLPIYAKMKMVIEDHLEIAYNLIKSDICPACMYQNLNDASSPLCVAFEALSRQRKGNARGLDEAGVFVSTCAHHGFPLFFMSMRGGESYVYTLSIINQIKQQYGTNLAVFYDVACRLKPRLMQAFEDLKDIPMAVPVFHAYSYGAVCQSSYHPRLVPFGLTDAEWLKRLWTATGSFSSQTKYPGPNKRKLTLTCAFNVFKDEKVENINIFFKK
;
A
#
# COMPACT_ATOMS: atom_id res chain seq x y z
N MET A 1 -23.36 -18.94 22.61
CA MET A 1 -23.82 -17.78 21.81
C MET A 1 -23.45 -18.07 20.38
N GLU A 2 -24.39 -18.58 19.58
CA GLU A 2 -24.16 -18.86 18.16
C GLU A 2 -24.03 -17.52 17.42
N SER A 3 -22.83 -17.22 16.93
CA SER A 3 -22.61 -16.07 16.06
C SER A 3 -23.12 -16.43 14.67
N HIS A 4 -24.37 -16.07 14.39
CA HIS A 4 -24.91 -16.10 13.03
C HIS A 4 -24.15 -15.08 12.17
N MET A 5 -23.19 -15.55 11.37
CA MET A 5 -22.63 -14.76 10.27
C MET A 5 -23.69 -14.68 9.17
N VAL A 6 -24.50 -13.62 9.22
CA VAL A 6 -25.36 -13.26 8.09
C VAL A 6 -24.56 -12.29 7.22
N PRO A 7 -24.24 -12.64 5.96
CA PRO A 7 -23.50 -11.74 5.10
C PRO A 7 -24.37 -10.51 4.79
N SER A 8 -24.02 -9.37 5.39
CA SER A 8 -24.73 -8.10 5.23
C SER A 8 -24.29 -7.31 3.98
N SER A 9 -23.50 -7.92 3.10
CA SER A 9 -22.92 -7.26 1.92
C SER A 9 -23.73 -7.55 0.65
N HIS A 10 -23.72 -6.61 -0.30
CA HIS A 10 -24.26 -6.80 -1.65
C HIS A 10 -23.48 -7.85 -2.50
N LEU A 11 -22.55 -8.58 -1.87
CA LEU A 11 -21.72 -9.59 -2.51
C LEU A 11 -22.48 -10.91 -2.60
N LYS A 12 -22.04 -11.78 -3.52
CA LYS A 12 -22.57 -13.14 -3.57
C LYS A 12 -22.29 -13.86 -2.23
N PRO A 13 -23.19 -14.73 -1.75
CA PRO A 13 -23.04 -15.39 -0.46
C PRO A 13 -21.71 -16.14 -0.30
N GLU A 14 -21.18 -16.76 -1.37
CA GLU A 14 -19.91 -17.50 -1.31
C GLU A 14 -18.71 -16.60 -1.02
N VAL A 15 -18.75 -15.40 -1.59
CA VAL A 15 -17.70 -14.39 -1.48
C VAL A 15 -17.74 -13.71 -0.11
N ALA A 16 -18.94 -13.36 0.34
CA ALA A 16 -19.11 -12.75 1.65
C ALA A 16 -18.62 -13.68 2.75
N ILE A 17 -18.96 -14.98 2.68
CA ILE A 17 -18.43 -16.00 3.58
C ILE A 17 -16.90 -16.06 3.53
N HIS A 18 -16.29 -15.99 2.33
CA HIS A 18 -14.83 -16.03 2.19
C HIS A 18 -14.15 -14.84 2.87
N ILE A 19 -14.67 -13.63 2.68
CA ILE A 19 -14.15 -12.40 3.32
C ILE A 19 -14.39 -12.44 4.83
N ASP A 20 -15.59 -12.79 5.29
CA ASP A 20 -15.95 -12.88 6.71
C ASP A 20 -15.09 -13.91 7.44
N VAL A 21 -14.75 -15.03 6.78
CA VAL A 21 -13.85 -16.04 7.30
C VAL A 21 -12.41 -15.53 7.36
N MET A 22 -11.92 -14.80 6.36
CA MET A 22 -10.59 -14.19 6.42
C MET A 22 -10.50 -13.11 7.51
N GLU A 23 -11.54 -12.28 7.64
CA GLU A 23 -11.71 -11.28 8.70
C GLU A 23 -11.70 -11.92 10.10
N SER A 24 -12.53 -12.94 10.29
CA SER A 24 -12.63 -13.70 11.53
C SER A 24 -11.31 -14.41 11.86
N TYR A 25 -10.65 -15.01 10.87
CA TYR A 25 -9.35 -15.66 11.03
C TYR A 25 -8.28 -14.68 11.52
N ILE A 26 -8.21 -13.47 10.92
CA ILE A 26 -7.25 -12.45 11.33
C ILE A 26 -7.55 -11.96 12.75
N ARG A 27 -8.81 -11.67 13.07
CA ARG A 27 -9.23 -11.25 14.42
C ARG A 27 -8.89 -12.29 15.49
N GLN A 28 -9.09 -13.57 15.18
CA GLN A 28 -8.83 -14.67 16.13
C GLN A 28 -7.36 -15.05 16.26
N LYS A 29 -6.51 -14.78 15.26
CA LYS A 29 -5.05 -15.03 15.36
C LYS A 29 -4.39 -14.24 16.50
N PHE A 30 -4.98 -13.14 16.93
CA PHE A 30 -4.56 -12.39 18.10
C PHE A 30 -4.98 -13.01 19.44
N LEU A 31 -5.86 -14.02 19.42
CA LEU A 31 -6.44 -14.61 20.63
C LEU A 31 -6.27 -16.14 20.75
N GLN A 32 -6.10 -16.91 19.66
CA GLN A 32 -5.83 -18.37 19.70
C GLN A 32 -5.31 -18.92 18.36
N HIS A 33 -4.33 -19.84 18.40
CA HIS A 33 -3.74 -20.52 17.23
C HIS A 33 -4.72 -21.52 16.56
N GLN A 34 -5.60 -21.04 15.68
CA GLN A 34 -6.43 -21.92 14.84
C GLN A 34 -5.85 -22.12 13.43
N SER A 35 -5.91 -23.36 12.93
CA SER A 35 -5.43 -23.70 11.59
C SER A 35 -6.46 -23.32 10.51
N VAL A 36 -5.99 -22.85 9.34
CA VAL A 36 -6.84 -22.57 8.16
C VAL A 36 -7.67 -23.79 7.77
N THR A 37 -7.09 -24.99 7.95
CA THR A 37 -7.77 -26.26 7.67
C THR A 37 -8.95 -26.51 8.62
N SER A 38 -8.82 -26.17 9.89
CA SER A 38 -9.90 -26.34 10.87
C SER A 38 -11.06 -25.41 10.57
N ILE A 39 -10.76 -24.14 10.27
CA ILE A 39 -11.78 -23.13 9.97
C ILE A 39 -12.48 -23.44 8.64
N ALA A 40 -11.73 -23.81 7.59
CA ALA A 40 -12.33 -24.20 6.31
C ALA A 40 -13.27 -25.42 6.45
N LYS A 41 -12.95 -26.39 7.33
CA LYS A 41 -13.82 -27.54 7.61
C LYS A 41 -15.12 -27.15 8.32
N VAL A 42 -15.03 -26.28 9.32
CA VAL A 42 -16.22 -25.78 10.05
C VAL A 42 -17.12 -25.01 9.10
N VAL A 43 -16.57 -24.06 8.34
CA VAL A 43 -17.32 -23.24 7.38
C VAL A 43 -17.98 -24.09 6.29
N ALA A 44 -17.27 -25.08 5.73
CA ALA A 44 -17.83 -25.98 4.74
C ALA A 44 -18.96 -26.88 5.30
N LYS A 45 -18.92 -27.18 6.61
CA LYS A 45 -19.98 -27.94 7.30
C LYS A 45 -21.23 -27.09 7.53
N GLU A 46 -21.05 -25.84 7.95
CA GLU A 46 -22.16 -24.92 8.23
C GLU A 46 -22.81 -24.37 6.95
N PHE A 47 -22.04 -24.19 5.87
CA PHE A 47 -22.51 -23.62 4.60
C PHE A 47 -22.23 -24.50 3.37
N PRO A 48 -22.72 -25.76 3.34
CA PRO A 48 -22.33 -26.75 2.33
C PRO A 48 -22.80 -26.41 0.90
N ARG A 49 -23.86 -25.60 0.75
CA ARG A 49 -24.39 -25.18 -0.56
C ARG A 49 -23.70 -23.92 -1.12
N THR A 50 -22.97 -23.21 -0.28
CA THR A 50 -22.41 -21.90 -0.57
C THR A 50 -20.89 -21.96 -0.70
N VAL A 51 -20.25 -23.02 -0.22
CA VAL A 51 -18.79 -23.12 -0.16
C VAL A 51 -18.31 -24.12 -1.22
N PRO A 52 -17.57 -23.68 -2.25
CA PRO A 52 -17.06 -24.60 -3.28
C PRO A 52 -16.03 -25.57 -2.72
N SER A 53 -15.85 -26.72 -3.36
CA SER A 53 -14.84 -27.73 -2.97
C SER A 53 -13.41 -27.18 -2.96
N SER A 54 -13.14 -26.15 -3.76
CA SER A 54 -11.86 -25.44 -3.84
C SER A 54 -11.64 -24.42 -2.71
N PHE A 55 -12.63 -24.14 -1.85
CA PHE A 55 -12.60 -23.09 -0.84
C PHE A 55 -11.36 -23.14 0.06
N LYS A 56 -10.98 -24.32 0.56
CA LYS A 56 -9.76 -24.49 1.35
C LYS A 56 -8.52 -24.02 0.59
N SER A 57 -8.41 -24.38 -0.69
CA SER A 57 -7.26 -23.98 -1.51
C SER A 57 -7.27 -22.48 -1.79
N ILE A 58 -8.43 -21.90 -2.04
CA ILE A 58 -8.58 -20.46 -2.26
C ILE A 58 -8.17 -19.73 -0.97
N LEU A 59 -8.74 -20.12 0.17
CA LEU A 59 -8.49 -19.50 1.46
C LEU A 59 -7.01 -19.57 1.84
N THR A 60 -6.35 -20.71 1.63
CA THR A 60 -4.92 -20.87 1.92
C THR A 60 -4.04 -19.94 1.08
N LYS A 61 -4.43 -19.66 -0.18
CA LYS A 61 -3.69 -18.78 -1.08
C LYS A 61 -3.97 -17.30 -0.82
N THR A 62 -5.23 -16.95 -0.54
CA THR A 62 -5.67 -15.56 -0.37
C THR A 62 -5.42 -15.04 1.03
N LEU A 63 -5.53 -15.86 2.07
CA LEU A 63 -5.43 -15.42 3.46
C LEU A 63 -4.08 -14.79 3.81
N PRO A 64 -2.91 -15.32 3.40
CA PRO A 64 -1.64 -14.65 3.66
C PRO A 64 -1.55 -13.28 2.97
N ILE A 65 -2.14 -13.15 1.78
CA ILE A 65 -2.19 -11.91 1.00
C ILE A 65 -3.12 -10.92 1.71
N TYR A 66 -4.35 -11.34 2.03
CA TYR A 66 -5.35 -10.56 2.74
C TYR A 66 -4.87 -10.13 4.13
N ALA A 67 -4.19 -11.00 4.88
CA ALA A 67 -3.63 -10.67 6.19
C ALA A 67 -2.50 -9.64 6.09
N LYS A 68 -1.56 -9.81 5.16
CA LYS A 68 -0.51 -8.81 4.89
C LYS A 68 -1.09 -7.49 4.41
N MET A 69 -2.18 -7.52 3.66
CA MET A 69 -2.89 -6.31 3.21
C MET A 69 -3.63 -5.63 4.35
N LYS A 70 -4.31 -6.39 5.22
CA LYS A 70 -5.11 -5.87 6.32
C LYS A 70 -4.25 -5.20 7.40
N MET A 71 -3.12 -5.81 7.76
CA MET A 71 -2.17 -5.24 8.73
C MET A 71 -1.75 -3.82 8.34
N VAL A 72 -1.51 -3.57 7.06
CA VAL A 72 -1.14 -2.23 6.55
C VAL A 72 -2.19 -1.18 6.90
N ILE A 73 -3.48 -1.53 6.83
CA ILE A 73 -4.60 -0.58 6.99
C ILE A 73 -4.89 -0.29 8.45
N GLU A 74 -4.89 -1.32 9.30
CA GLU A 74 -5.05 -1.17 10.74
C GLU A 74 -3.84 -0.42 11.32
N ASP A 75 -2.64 -0.73 10.84
CA ASP A 75 -1.43 0.06 11.12
C ASP A 75 -1.60 1.51 10.67
N HIS A 76 -2.19 1.82 9.50
CA HIS A 76 -2.39 3.21 9.08
C HIS A 76 -3.38 4.00 9.93
N LEU A 77 -4.43 3.37 10.43
CA LEU A 77 -5.39 4.00 11.34
C LEU A 77 -4.79 4.19 12.73
N GLU A 78 -4.04 3.22 13.23
CA GLU A 78 -3.35 3.29 14.52
C GLU A 78 -2.15 4.25 14.46
N ILE A 79 -1.39 4.25 13.38
CA ILE A 79 -0.35 5.25 13.08
C ILE A 79 -1.00 6.62 12.92
N ALA A 80 -2.13 6.77 12.20
CA ALA A 80 -2.85 8.06 12.10
C ALA A 80 -3.35 8.54 13.47
N TYR A 81 -3.81 7.64 14.33
CA TYR A 81 -4.26 7.95 15.68
C TYR A 81 -3.09 8.34 16.60
N ASN A 82 -1.96 7.62 16.52
CA ASN A 82 -0.73 7.92 17.26
C ASN A 82 -0.01 9.18 16.72
N LEU A 83 -0.20 9.52 15.45
CA LEU A 83 0.26 10.77 14.80
C LEU A 83 -0.45 12.01 15.31
N ILE A 84 -1.76 11.91 15.56
CA ILE A 84 -2.51 13.03 16.16
C ILE A 84 -1.95 13.35 17.55
N LYS A 85 -1.29 12.39 18.21
CA LYS A 85 -0.72 12.52 19.55
C LYS A 85 0.76 12.93 19.62
N SER A 86 1.53 12.97 18.52
CA SER A 86 2.98 13.11 18.61
C SER A 86 3.62 14.07 17.59
N ASP A 87 4.47 14.99 18.08
CA ASP A 87 5.29 15.94 17.29
C ASP A 87 6.50 15.27 16.59
N ILE A 88 6.36 14.01 16.18
CA ILE A 88 7.46 13.22 15.60
C ILE A 88 7.60 13.57 14.12
N CYS A 89 8.84 13.74 13.66
CA CYS A 89 9.13 13.93 12.23
C CYS A 89 8.48 12.81 11.38
N PRO A 90 7.69 13.15 10.34
CA PRO A 90 7.03 12.14 9.51
C PRO A 90 7.99 11.10 8.95
N ALA A 91 9.15 11.50 8.43
CA ALA A 91 10.15 10.56 7.91
C ALA A 91 10.66 9.59 8.98
N CYS A 92 10.97 10.07 10.18
CA CYS A 92 11.39 9.22 11.29
C CYS A 92 10.28 8.23 11.70
N MET A 93 9.02 8.68 11.71
CA MET A 93 7.89 7.80 11.99
C MET A 93 7.68 6.73 10.91
N TYR A 94 7.74 7.10 9.63
CA TYR A 94 7.62 6.14 8.52
C TYR A 94 8.80 5.17 8.45
N GLN A 95 9.94 5.52 9.05
CA GLN A 95 11.09 4.63 9.12
C GLN A 95 11.08 3.73 10.37
N ASN A 96 10.06 3.81 11.24
CA ASN A 96 10.10 3.19 12.58
C ASN A 96 11.43 3.47 13.32
N LEU A 97 12.02 4.63 13.07
CA LEU A 97 13.26 5.05 13.69
C LEU A 97 12.92 6.03 14.81
N ASN A 98 13.32 5.69 16.03
CA ASN A 98 13.40 6.63 17.15
C ASN A 98 14.58 7.61 16.99
N ASP A 99 15.30 7.54 15.87
CA ASP A 99 16.55 8.24 15.65
C ASP A 99 16.37 9.43 14.68
N ALA A 100 16.26 10.62 15.27
CA ALA A 100 16.21 11.89 14.54
C ALA A 100 17.47 12.17 13.71
N SER A 101 18.58 11.45 13.95
CA SER A 101 19.84 11.63 13.25
C SER A 101 19.95 10.82 11.96
N SER A 102 18.93 10.01 11.61
CA SER A 102 18.96 9.23 10.37
C SER A 102 19.19 10.15 9.16
N PRO A 103 20.06 9.79 8.19
CA PRO A 103 20.36 10.64 7.03
C PRO A 103 19.11 11.04 6.23
N LEU A 104 18.13 10.14 6.16
CA LEU A 104 16.84 10.42 5.50
C LEU A 104 15.97 11.39 6.32
N CYS A 105 15.97 11.30 7.65
CA CYS A 105 15.22 12.21 8.51
C CYS A 105 15.81 13.64 8.45
N VAL A 106 17.14 13.77 8.49
CA VAL A 106 17.83 15.05 8.28
C VAL A 106 17.53 15.64 6.90
N ALA A 107 17.58 14.82 5.83
CA ALA A 107 17.26 15.27 4.48
C ALA A 107 15.79 15.69 4.34
N PHE A 108 14.86 14.98 4.99
CA PHE A 108 13.45 15.34 5.02
C PHE A 108 13.24 16.68 5.72
N GLU A 109 13.87 16.88 6.88
CA GLU A 109 13.73 18.11 7.64
C GLU A 109 14.28 19.30 6.85
N ALA A 110 15.47 19.17 6.26
CA ALA A 110 16.05 20.19 5.40
C ALA A 110 15.13 20.56 4.22
N LEU A 111 14.50 19.56 3.60
CA LEU A 111 13.51 19.76 2.54
C LEU A 111 12.25 20.46 3.05
N SER A 112 11.74 20.08 4.22
CA SER A 112 10.53 20.65 4.80
C SER A 112 10.64 22.16 5.07
N ARG A 113 11.86 22.64 5.31
CA ARG A 113 12.18 24.07 5.48
C ARG A 113 12.22 24.82 4.14
N GLN A 114 12.37 24.12 3.01
CA GLN A 114 12.42 24.72 1.66
C GLN A 114 11.05 24.65 0.97
N ARG A 115 10.18 25.65 1.22
CA ARG A 115 8.90 25.76 0.50
C ARG A 115 9.09 26.43 -0.87
N LYS A 116 8.69 25.74 -1.95
CA LYS A 116 8.83 26.22 -3.34
C LYS A 116 7.48 26.30 -4.06
N GLY A 117 7.37 27.21 -5.03
CA GLY A 117 6.26 27.28 -6.00
C GLY A 117 4.86 27.48 -5.38
N ASN A 118 3.87 26.80 -5.96
CA ASN A 118 2.44 26.88 -5.59
C ASN A 118 2.12 26.35 -4.18
N ALA A 119 3.10 25.80 -3.47
CA ALA A 119 2.97 25.36 -2.09
C ALA A 119 3.29 26.46 -1.06
N ARG A 120 3.66 27.67 -1.50
CA ARG A 120 3.83 28.82 -0.59
C ARG A 120 2.50 29.11 0.13
N GLY A 121 2.54 29.10 1.47
CA GLY A 121 1.37 29.31 2.32
C GLY A 121 0.54 28.07 2.63
N LEU A 122 0.87 26.90 2.06
CA LEU A 122 0.25 25.62 2.43
C LEU A 122 1.11 24.90 3.47
N ASP A 123 0.46 24.19 4.40
CA ASP A 123 1.14 23.32 5.36
C ASP A 123 1.77 22.10 4.65
N GLU A 124 1.14 21.62 3.58
CA GLU A 124 1.55 20.46 2.80
C GLU A 124 1.45 20.73 1.29
N ALA A 125 2.59 20.55 0.61
CA ALA A 125 2.77 20.79 -0.81
C ALA A 125 2.14 19.69 -1.70
N GLY A 126 1.95 18.48 -1.16
CA GLY A 126 1.42 17.35 -1.93
C GLY A 126 1.40 16.06 -1.13
N VAL A 127 1.13 14.94 -1.81
CA VAL A 127 1.09 13.60 -1.21
C VAL A 127 1.93 12.66 -2.06
N PHE A 128 2.77 11.87 -1.40
CA PHE A 128 3.52 10.79 -2.02
C PHE A 128 2.93 9.45 -1.56
N VAL A 129 2.59 8.56 -2.50
CA VAL A 129 1.90 7.27 -2.23
C VAL A 129 2.64 6.14 -2.93
N SER A 130 2.65 4.96 -2.33
CA SER A 130 3.00 3.70 -2.98
C SER A 130 1.79 2.77 -3.07
N THR A 131 1.79 1.92 -4.09
CA THR A 131 0.81 0.87 -4.26
C THR A 131 1.50 -0.46 -4.53
N CYS A 132 0.81 -1.57 -4.25
CA CYS A 132 1.23 -2.88 -4.71
C CYS A 132 1.15 -2.93 -6.23
N ALA A 133 2.29 -3.11 -6.91
CA ALA A 133 2.32 -3.14 -8.38
C ALA A 133 1.46 -4.26 -8.99
N HIS A 134 1.22 -5.35 -8.25
CA HIS A 134 0.41 -6.46 -8.72
C HIS A 134 -1.09 -6.19 -8.53
N HIS A 135 -1.51 -5.79 -7.33
CA HIS A 135 -2.92 -5.72 -6.96
C HIS A 135 -3.51 -4.30 -6.99
N GLY A 136 -2.66 -3.26 -7.01
CA GLY A 136 -3.07 -1.86 -6.97
C GLY A 136 -3.46 -1.32 -5.60
N PHE A 137 -3.29 -2.09 -4.53
CA PHE A 137 -3.61 -1.63 -3.17
C PHE A 137 -2.66 -0.54 -2.70
N PRO A 138 -3.16 0.58 -2.14
CA PRO A 138 -2.33 1.55 -1.44
C PRO A 138 -1.56 0.86 -0.31
N LEU A 139 -0.24 1.04 -0.28
CA LEU A 139 0.64 0.45 0.74
C LEU A 139 1.02 1.49 1.79
N PHE A 140 1.65 2.59 1.38
CA PHE A 140 2.00 3.67 2.29
C PHE A 140 1.79 5.00 1.61
N PHE A 141 1.50 6.04 2.39
CA PHE A 141 1.50 7.41 1.88
C PHE A 141 2.02 8.38 2.92
N MET A 142 2.56 9.50 2.46
CA MET A 142 3.06 10.58 3.30
C MET A 142 2.84 11.94 2.64
N SER A 143 2.73 12.96 3.47
CA SER A 143 2.61 14.34 3.00
C SER A 143 3.97 14.93 2.63
N MET A 144 3.99 15.63 1.50
CA MET A 144 5.16 16.37 1.02
C MET A 144 5.10 17.80 1.54
N ARG A 145 6.21 18.34 2.06
CA ARG A 145 6.29 19.70 2.62
C ARG A 145 7.21 20.64 1.84
N GLY A 146 8.22 20.11 1.14
CA GLY A 146 9.20 20.90 0.38
C GLY A 146 9.14 20.73 -1.15
N GLY A 147 8.05 20.17 -1.67
CA GLY A 147 7.91 19.81 -3.09
C GLY A 147 8.39 18.38 -3.38
N GLU A 148 8.58 18.03 -4.65
CA GLU A 148 9.00 16.69 -5.06
C GLU A 148 10.46 16.40 -4.71
N SER A 149 10.74 15.23 -4.12
CA SER A 149 12.09 14.79 -3.79
C SER A 149 12.16 13.27 -3.64
N TYR A 150 13.33 12.69 -3.96
CA TYR A 150 13.59 11.26 -3.78
C TYR A 150 13.59 10.82 -2.31
N VAL A 151 13.71 11.74 -1.35
CA VAL A 151 13.67 11.43 0.09
C VAL A 151 12.35 10.75 0.47
N TYR A 152 11.23 11.18 -0.09
CA TYR A 152 9.92 10.56 0.15
C TYR A 152 9.88 9.13 -0.38
N THR A 153 10.41 8.93 -1.59
CA THR A 153 10.50 7.61 -2.22
C THR A 153 11.37 6.64 -1.43
N LEU A 154 12.57 7.07 -1.02
CA LEU A 154 13.48 6.25 -0.22
C LEU A 154 12.88 5.93 1.16
N SER A 155 12.18 6.88 1.78
CA SER A 155 11.51 6.67 3.07
C SER A 155 10.40 5.62 2.98
N ILE A 156 9.54 5.70 1.96
CA ILE A 156 8.51 4.67 1.74
C ILE A 156 9.14 3.31 1.41
N ILE A 157 10.19 3.26 0.59
CA ILE A 157 10.86 1.99 0.27
C ILE A 157 11.47 1.37 1.53
N ASN A 158 12.07 2.16 2.42
CA ASN A 158 12.58 1.66 3.70
C ASN A 158 11.46 1.04 4.55
N GLN A 159 10.28 1.66 4.58
CA GLN A 159 9.14 1.13 5.31
C GLN A 159 8.62 -0.18 4.71
N ILE A 160 8.48 -0.24 3.38
CA ILE A 160 8.13 -1.46 2.65
C ILE A 160 9.14 -2.56 2.97
N LYS A 161 10.43 -2.24 2.95
CA LYS A 161 11.51 -3.16 3.28
C LYS A 161 11.40 -3.68 4.71
N GLN A 162 11.14 -2.81 5.69
CA GLN A 162 10.98 -3.21 7.09
C GLN A 162 9.76 -4.12 7.29
N GLN A 163 8.65 -3.85 6.60
CA GLN A 163 7.41 -4.61 6.76
C GLN A 163 7.37 -5.92 5.95
N TYR A 164 8.01 -5.97 4.78
CA TYR A 164 7.91 -7.10 3.85
C TYR A 164 9.22 -7.79 3.51
N GLY A 165 10.35 -7.28 4.01
CA GLY A 165 11.69 -7.77 3.69
C GLY A 165 12.29 -7.17 2.42
N THR A 166 13.43 -7.70 2.00
CA THR A 166 14.25 -7.17 0.88
C THR A 166 13.94 -7.79 -0.47
N ASN A 167 13.11 -8.85 -0.51
CA ASN A 167 12.67 -9.47 -1.76
C ASN A 167 11.58 -8.61 -2.42
N LEU A 168 12.02 -7.48 -3.00
CA LEU A 168 11.19 -6.43 -3.54
C LEU A 168 11.46 -6.22 -5.02
N ALA A 169 10.46 -5.70 -5.72
CA ALA A 169 10.55 -5.24 -7.08
C ALA A 169 9.87 -3.87 -7.15
N VAL A 170 10.55 -2.84 -7.67
CA VAL A 170 10.09 -1.45 -7.56
C VAL A 170 9.82 -0.83 -8.92
N PHE A 171 8.62 -0.28 -9.06
CA PHE A 171 8.30 0.63 -10.16
C PHE A 171 8.41 2.08 -9.72
N TYR A 172 9.01 2.91 -10.56
CA TYR A 172 9.07 4.35 -10.34
C TYR A 172 9.13 5.11 -11.66
N ASP A 173 8.43 6.25 -11.72
CA ASP A 173 8.31 7.06 -12.93
C ASP A 173 9.68 7.36 -13.55
N VAL A 174 10.71 7.61 -12.73
CA VAL A 174 12.10 7.89 -13.17
C VAL A 174 13.11 6.88 -12.60
N ALA A 175 12.88 5.58 -12.81
CA ALA A 175 13.67 4.48 -12.22
C ALA A 175 15.20 4.63 -12.42
N CYS A 176 15.66 5.04 -13.60
CA CYS A 176 17.10 5.24 -13.88
C CYS A 176 17.76 6.32 -13.01
N ARG A 177 17.01 7.32 -12.54
CA ARG A 177 17.53 8.32 -11.59
C ARG A 177 17.41 7.86 -10.14
N LEU A 178 16.45 7.00 -9.83
CA LEU A 178 16.25 6.49 -8.48
C LEU A 178 17.25 5.38 -8.14
N LYS A 179 17.58 4.48 -9.06
CA LYS A 179 18.43 3.29 -8.79
C LYS A 179 19.77 3.64 -8.12
N PRO A 180 20.58 4.61 -8.60
CA PRO A 180 21.85 4.94 -7.94
C PRO A 180 21.65 5.44 -6.50
N ARG A 181 20.58 6.22 -6.25
CA ARG A 181 20.24 6.74 -4.93
C ARG A 181 19.79 5.64 -3.99
N LEU A 182 19.03 4.67 -4.51
CA LEU A 182 18.61 3.49 -3.76
C LEU A 182 19.82 2.67 -3.33
N MET A 183 20.76 2.42 -4.25
CA MET A 183 22.00 1.68 -3.97
C MET A 183 22.89 2.37 -2.95
N GLN A 184 22.89 3.71 -2.93
CA GLN A 184 23.62 4.50 -1.94
C GLN A 184 22.93 4.48 -0.57
N ALA A 185 21.60 4.45 -0.54
CA ALA A 185 20.82 4.50 0.70
C ALA A 185 20.69 3.13 1.38
N PHE A 186 20.61 2.04 0.61
CA PHE A 186 20.33 0.70 1.11
C PHE A 186 21.20 -0.35 0.42
N GLU A 187 22.20 -0.85 1.15
CA GLU A 187 23.13 -1.89 0.67
C GLU A 187 22.39 -3.16 0.23
N ASP A 188 21.38 -3.55 1.01
CA ASP A 188 20.61 -4.78 0.81
C ASP A 188 19.51 -4.69 -0.25
N LEU A 189 19.36 -3.52 -0.89
CA LEU A 189 18.45 -3.32 -2.02
C LEU A 189 19.20 -3.05 -3.34
N LYS A 190 20.52 -3.24 -3.38
CA LYS A 190 21.33 -2.99 -4.58
C LYS A 190 20.92 -3.82 -5.78
N ASP A 191 20.50 -5.06 -5.55
CA ASP A 191 20.20 -6.01 -6.62
C ASP A 191 18.71 -6.13 -6.95
N ILE A 192 17.84 -5.33 -6.30
CA ILE A 192 16.40 -5.43 -6.59
C ILE A 192 16.09 -4.99 -8.02
N PRO A 193 15.19 -5.70 -8.72
CA PRO A 193 14.71 -5.26 -10.02
C PRO A 193 13.98 -3.92 -9.89
N MET A 194 14.22 -3.04 -10.85
CA MET A 194 13.52 -1.76 -10.99
C MET A 194 13.00 -1.60 -12.41
N ALA A 195 11.83 -0.98 -12.56
CA ALA A 195 11.27 -0.65 -13.87
C ALA A 195 10.51 0.68 -13.85
N VAL A 196 10.26 1.20 -15.04
CA VAL A 196 9.40 2.36 -15.27
C VAL A 196 7.99 1.87 -15.65
N PRO A 197 6.91 2.51 -15.16
CA PRO A 197 5.56 2.19 -15.63
C PRO A 197 5.44 2.27 -17.16
N VAL A 198 4.61 1.41 -17.76
CA VAL A 198 4.66 1.17 -19.21
C VAL A 198 4.38 2.42 -20.05
N PHE A 199 3.51 3.33 -19.58
CA PHE A 199 3.22 4.57 -20.32
C PHE A 199 4.38 5.56 -20.24
N HIS A 200 5.13 5.53 -19.15
CA HIS A 200 6.29 6.39 -18.95
C HIS A 200 7.55 5.82 -19.61
N ALA A 201 7.63 4.51 -19.84
CA ALA A 201 8.84 3.88 -20.34
C ALA A 201 9.29 4.44 -21.71
N TYR A 202 8.36 4.72 -22.63
CA TYR A 202 8.70 5.21 -23.98
C TYR A 202 9.12 6.69 -24.03
N SER A 203 8.84 7.49 -22.99
CA SER A 203 9.22 8.91 -22.97
C SER A 203 10.66 9.16 -22.52
N TYR A 204 11.39 8.12 -22.09
CA TYR A 204 12.78 8.24 -21.65
C TYR A 204 13.81 8.01 -22.75
N GLY A 205 15.05 8.45 -22.53
CA GLY A 205 16.15 8.17 -23.46
C GLY A 205 16.53 6.69 -23.52
N ALA A 206 17.17 6.27 -24.61
CA ALA A 206 17.47 4.87 -24.94
C ALA A 206 18.11 4.07 -23.79
N VAL A 207 19.07 4.67 -23.06
CA VAL A 207 19.74 4.03 -21.91
C VAL A 207 18.78 3.69 -20.77
N CYS A 208 17.84 4.58 -20.47
CA CYS A 208 16.85 4.33 -19.41
C CYS A 208 15.82 3.30 -19.87
N GLN A 209 15.45 3.32 -21.16
CA GLN A 209 14.55 2.31 -21.73
C GLN A 209 15.18 0.92 -21.72
N SER A 210 16.40 0.77 -22.23
CA SER A 210 17.06 -0.54 -22.34
C SER A 210 17.23 -1.24 -20.99
N SER A 211 17.41 -0.47 -19.92
CA SER A 211 17.69 -1.00 -18.58
C SER A 211 16.45 -1.14 -17.69
N TYR A 212 15.40 -0.34 -17.91
CA TYR A 212 14.25 -0.24 -17.00
C TYR A 212 12.88 -0.38 -17.68
N HIS A 213 12.83 -0.69 -18.97
CA HIS A 213 11.55 -0.95 -19.64
C HIS A 213 10.92 -2.25 -19.10
N PRO A 214 9.64 -2.26 -18.71
CA PRO A 214 9.02 -3.39 -18.01
C PRO A 214 8.91 -4.67 -18.85
N ARG A 215 9.03 -4.56 -20.19
CA ARG A 215 9.13 -5.73 -21.09
C ARG A 215 10.52 -6.35 -21.16
N LEU A 216 11.55 -5.67 -20.66
CA LEU A 216 12.93 -6.14 -20.65
C LEU A 216 13.36 -6.64 -19.26
N VAL A 217 12.61 -6.29 -18.22
CA VAL A 217 12.88 -6.64 -16.82
C VAL A 217 11.75 -7.54 -16.29
N PRO A 218 12.03 -8.61 -15.53
CA PRO A 218 11.02 -9.64 -15.21
C PRO A 218 10.02 -9.18 -14.13
N PHE A 219 9.08 -8.31 -14.51
CA PHE A 219 8.03 -7.79 -13.63
C PHE A 219 6.64 -8.41 -13.85
N GLY A 220 6.56 -9.43 -14.70
CA GLY A 220 5.29 -10.06 -15.07
C GLY A 220 4.45 -9.17 -15.99
N LEU A 221 3.13 -9.36 -15.97
CA LEU A 221 2.17 -8.70 -16.87
C LEU A 221 1.58 -7.39 -16.30
N THR A 222 2.23 -6.77 -15.31
CA THR A 222 1.74 -5.49 -14.74
C THR A 222 2.14 -4.32 -15.62
N ASP A 223 1.24 -3.36 -15.79
CA ASP A 223 1.53 -2.07 -16.42
C ASP A 223 2.12 -1.05 -15.44
N ALA A 224 2.05 -1.35 -14.13
CA ALA A 224 2.44 -0.50 -13.02
C ALA A 224 1.78 0.89 -12.98
N GLU A 225 0.60 1.05 -13.59
CA GLU A 225 -0.15 2.32 -13.63
C GLU A 225 -1.18 2.46 -12.50
N TRP A 226 -1.08 1.62 -11.47
CA TRP A 226 -2.03 1.64 -10.35
C TRP A 226 -2.08 2.97 -9.61
N LEU A 227 -0.96 3.69 -9.50
CA LEU A 227 -0.95 5.03 -8.91
C LEU A 227 -1.79 6.01 -9.72
N LYS A 228 -1.73 6.00 -11.06
CA LYS A 228 -2.58 6.87 -11.89
C LYS A 228 -4.07 6.54 -11.67
N ARG A 229 -4.42 5.26 -11.58
CA ARG A 229 -5.79 4.82 -11.29
C ARG A 229 -6.27 5.27 -9.91
N LEU A 230 -5.42 5.17 -8.89
CA LEU A 230 -5.69 5.69 -7.55
C LEU A 230 -5.96 7.19 -7.62
N TRP A 231 -5.09 7.95 -8.28
CA TRP A 231 -5.23 9.40 -8.39
C TRP A 231 -6.50 9.83 -9.14
N THR A 232 -6.87 9.11 -10.20
CA THR A 232 -8.13 9.35 -10.89
C THR A 232 -9.33 9.10 -9.96
N ALA A 233 -9.33 8.00 -9.22
CA ALA A 233 -10.43 7.65 -8.31
C ALA A 233 -10.54 8.63 -7.13
N THR A 234 -9.41 9.11 -6.59
CA THR A 234 -9.39 10.04 -5.46
C THR A 234 -9.26 11.51 -5.87
N GLY A 235 -9.37 11.83 -7.16
CA GLY A 235 -9.10 13.17 -7.69
C GLY A 235 -10.01 14.25 -7.11
N SER A 236 -11.26 13.90 -6.78
CA SER A 236 -12.24 14.79 -6.14
C SER A 236 -11.83 15.27 -4.74
N PHE A 237 -10.93 14.55 -4.07
CA PHE A 237 -10.41 14.93 -2.75
C PHE A 237 -9.23 15.90 -2.82
N SER A 238 -8.66 16.16 -4.00
CA SER A 238 -7.51 17.06 -4.16
C SER A 238 -7.81 18.49 -3.71
N SER A 239 -9.02 19.01 -4.01
CA SER A 239 -9.47 20.33 -3.55
C SER A 239 -9.74 20.33 -2.04
N GLN A 240 -10.38 19.28 -1.54
CA GLN A 240 -10.74 19.12 -0.13
C GLN A 240 -9.52 18.99 0.77
N THR A 241 -8.43 18.42 0.27
CA THR A 241 -7.19 18.20 1.02
C THR A 241 -6.19 19.33 0.86
N LYS A 242 -6.49 20.37 0.08
CA LYS A 242 -5.51 21.44 -0.18
C LYS A 242 -5.25 22.34 1.04
N TYR A 243 -6.31 22.72 1.75
CA TYR A 243 -6.28 23.72 2.83
C TYR A 243 -6.41 23.19 4.26
N PRO A 244 -7.02 22.02 4.54
CA PRO A 244 -7.07 21.53 5.92
C PRO A 244 -5.67 21.29 6.47
N GLY A 245 -5.53 21.47 7.79
CA GLY A 245 -4.29 21.14 8.47
C GLY A 245 -3.90 19.65 8.31
N PRO A 246 -2.62 19.32 8.55
CA PRO A 246 -2.02 18.01 8.28
C PRO A 246 -2.85 16.80 8.73
N ASN A 247 -3.39 16.85 9.95
CA ASN A 247 -4.14 15.72 10.53
C ASN A 247 -5.47 15.47 9.81
N LYS A 248 -6.21 16.54 9.48
CA LYS A 248 -7.48 16.43 8.74
C LYS A 248 -7.23 15.89 7.34
N ARG A 249 -6.20 16.41 6.66
CA ARG A 249 -5.78 15.94 5.35
C ARG A 249 -5.43 14.46 5.36
N LYS A 250 -4.61 14.02 6.32
CA LYS A 250 -4.24 12.61 6.48
C LYS A 250 -5.47 11.74 6.66
N LEU A 251 -6.39 12.12 7.56
CA LEU A 251 -7.62 11.37 7.80
C LEU A 251 -8.48 11.24 6.54
N THR A 252 -8.71 12.35 5.82
CA THR A 252 -9.49 12.33 4.57
C THR A 252 -8.87 11.42 3.53
N LEU A 253 -7.55 11.47 3.35
CA LEU A 253 -6.83 10.61 2.39
C LEU A 253 -6.85 9.14 2.81
N THR A 254 -6.68 8.84 4.10
CA THR A 254 -6.80 7.48 4.62
C THR A 254 -8.18 6.91 4.31
N CYS A 255 -9.26 7.67 4.56
CA CYS A 255 -10.62 7.23 4.22
C CYS A 255 -10.78 7.00 2.71
N ALA A 256 -10.30 7.93 1.87
CA ALA A 256 -10.40 7.79 0.41
C ALA A 256 -9.64 6.58 -0.12
N PHE A 257 -8.42 6.34 0.38
CA PHE A 257 -7.61 5.18 -0.01
C PHE A 257 -8.19 3.87 0.50
N ASN A 258 -8.85 3.87 1.66
CA ASN A 258 -9.58 2.71 2.17
C ASN A 258 -10.74 2.35 1.26
N VAL A 259 -11.57 3.32 0.86
CA VAL A 259 -12.68 3.09 -0.09
C VAL A 259 -12.16 2.52 -1.41
N PHE A 260 -11.10 3.13 -1.99
CA PHE A 260 -10.50 2.60 -3.23
C PHE A 260 -10.01 1.15 -3.07
N LYS A 261 -9.44 0.82 -1.92
CA LYS A 261 -8.97 -0.53 -1.62
C LYS A 261 -10.15 -1.50 -1.42
N ASP A 262 -11.20 -1.09 -0.71
CA ASP A 262 -12.38 -1.91 -0.47
C ASP A 262 -13.07 -2.26 -1.80
N GLU A 263 -13.26 -1.28 -2.69
CA GLU A 263 -13.74 -1.52 -4.07
C GLU A 263 -12.86 -2.53 -4.82
N LYS A 264 -11.54 -2.52 -4.61
CA LYS A 264 -10.63 -3.48 -5.25
C LYS A 264 -10.76 -4.88 -4.68
N VAL A 265 -10.89 -5.00 -3.35
CA VAL A 265 -11.17 -6.29 -2.70
C VAL A 265 -12.48 -6.86 -3.23
N GLU A 266 -13.50 -6.02 -3.37
CA GLU A 266 -14.78 -6.39 -3.97
C GLU A 266 -14.65 -6.86 -5.43
N ASN A 267 -13.78 -6.21 -6.21
CA ASN A 267 -13.57 -6.54 -7.62
C ASN A 267 -12.67 -7.77 -7.84
N ILE A 268 -11.76 -8.11 -6.93
CA ILE A 268 -11.02 -9.39 -6.98
C ILE A 268 -12.01 -10.57 -6.99
N ASN A 269 -13.19 -10.40 -6.39
CA ASN A 269 -14.25 -11.41 -6.39
C ASN A 269 -14.78 -11.76 -7.79
N ILE A 270 -14.58 -10.90 -8.78
CA ILE A 270 -14.96 -11.17 -10.18
C ILE A 270 -14.05 -12.26 -10.78
N PHE A 271 -12.78 -12.34 -10.37
CA PHE A 271 -11.85 -13.36 -10.85
C PHE A 271 -12.10 -14.75 -10.26
N PHE A 272 -12.80 -14.83 -9.12
CA PHE A 272 -13.26 -16.08 -8.53
C PHE A 272 -14.60 -16.57 -9.11
N LYS A 273 -15.16 -15.89 -10.14
CA LYS A 273 -16.39 -16.32 -10.85
C LYS A 273 -16.17 -17.41 -11.91
N LYS A 274 -14.99 -18.05 -11.97
CA LYS A 274 -14.72 -19.20 -12.85
C LYS A 274 -14.50 -20.47 -12.04
#